data_AF-A0A139DI46-F1
#
_entry.id   AF-A0A139DI46-F1
#
_cell.length_a   1.000
_cell.length_b   1.000
_cell.length_c   1.000
_cell.angle_alpha   90.00
_cell.angle_beta   90.00
_cell.angle_gamma   90.00
#
_symmetry.space_group_name_H-M   'P 1'
#
loop_
_entity.id
_entity.type
_entity.pdbx_description
1 polymer ?
#
loop_
_entity_poly.entity_id
_entity_poly.type
_entity_poly.pdbx_seq_one_letter_code
_entity_poly.pdbx_strand_id
1 'polypeptide(L)'
;MATYDPLFETLGLKEWCSEGESSGPMSMADLLNQTSGKQTQDTSIWELPFPSMDALNESCAAFPQSRELTKGLEQGFLAIKDSLSLVLDPLTQPLSWFLDGALYAMLNTPWWIVIPVLLAIVFLVTKSWKLVAFVGGSIVAMAFIDHYDYAMQTLAIIMVCAFLCVLFGVPIGIAMARSDGLQRTITPILDMLQTLPPFVYLIPLIFLFSVTESKLYGIAIILYA
;
A
#
# COMPACT_ATOMS: atom_id res chain seq x y z
N MET A 1 6.55 -35.96 19.24
CA MET A 1 5.08 -35.82 19.20
C MET A 1 4.87 -34.33 19.14
N ALA A 2 4.27 -33.86 18.06
CA ALA A 2 4.04 -32.45 17.89
C ALA A 2 3.02 -31.98 18.94
N THR A 3 3.09 -30.70 19.30
CA THR A 3 2.50 -30.20 20.55
C THR A 3 0.97 -30.36 20.63
N TYR A 4 0.30 -30.55 19.49
CA TYR A 4 -1.15 -30.72 19.39
C TYR A 4 -1.62 -32.11 18.94
N ASP A 5 -0.73 -33.10 18.85
CA ASP A 5 -1.10 -34.50 18.53
C ASP A 5 -2.27 -35.04 19.37
N PRO A 6 -2.32 -34.85 20.71
CA PRO A 6 -3.45 -35.34 21.51
C PRO A 6 -4.78 -34.62 21.21
N LEU A 7 -4.74 -33.37 20.73
CA LEU A 7 -5.94 -32.63 20.32
C LEU A 7 -6.57 -33.27 19.08
N PHE A 8 -5.76 -33.57 18.07
CA PHE A 8 -6.26 -34.20 16.84
C PHE A 8 -6.65 -35.67 17.05
N GLU A 9 -6.02 -36.35 18.01
CA GLU A 9 -6.39 -37.70 18.42
C GLU A 9 -7.75 -37.73 19.13
N THR A 10 -7.99 -36.82 20.09
CA THR A 10 -9.27 -36.73 20.81
C THR A 10 -10.44 -36.33 19.92
N LEU A 11 -10.17 -35.57 18.85
CA LEU A 11 -11.15 -35.21 17.83
C LEU A 11 -11.34 -36.27 16.74
N GLY A 12 -10.55 -37.36 16.74
CA GLY A 12 -10.63 -38.44 15.75
C GLY A 12 -10.15 -38.06 14.35
N LEU A 13 -9.33 -37.02 14.21
CA LEU A 13 -8.91 -36.43 12.93
C LEU A 13 -7.59 -36.98 12.40
N LYS A 14 -7.04 -38.05 12.99
CA LYS A 14 -5.74 -38.64 12.61
C LYS A 14 -5.66 -39.01 11.13
N GLU A 15 -6.72 -39.59 10.58
CA GLU A 15 -6.75 -40.06 9.20
C GLU A 15 -6.69 -38.88 8.21
N TRP A 16 -7.46 -37.82 8.46
CA TRP A 16 -7.41 -36.57 7.71
C TRP A 16 -6.03 -35.90 7.76
N CYS A 17 -5.36 -35.94 8.91
CA CYS A 17 -4.03 -35.37 9.08
C CYS A 17 -2.93 -36.16 8.35
N SER A 18 -3.08 -37.47 8.20
CA SER A 18 -2.13 -38.33 7.47
C SER A 18 -2.30 -38.28 5.94
N GLU A 19 -3.44 -37.80 5.45
CA GLU A 19 -3.75 -37.75 4.02
C GLU A 19 -3.01 -36.60 3.29
N GLY A 20 -2.49 -35.62 4.04
CA GLY A 20 -1.82 -34.41 3.54
C GLY A 20 -0.29 -34.42 3.60
N GLU A 21 0.36 -35.59 3.69
CA GLU A 21 1.82 -35.72 3.82
C GLU A 21 2.57 -35.19 2.57
N SER A 22 2.70 -33.87 2.46
CA SER A 22 3.41 -33.21 1.37
C SER A 22 4.89 -33.00 1.72
N SER A 23 5.75 -33.49 0.83
CA SER A 23 7.21 -33.50 0.92
C SER A 23 7.82 -32.12 0.61
N GLY A 24 7.53 -31.12 1.46
CA GLY A 24 8.24 -29.85 1.43
C GLY A 24 9.71 -29.97 1.90
N PRO A 25 10.62 -29.09 1.46
CA PRO A 25 11.99 -29.07 1.99
C PRO A 25 11.98 -28.68 3.47
N MET A 26 12.66 -29.47 4.30
CA MET A 26 12.72 -29.33 5.76
C MET A 26 13.22 -27.94 6.19
N SER A 27 12.68 -27.42 7.29
CA SER A 27 13.09 -26.12 7.84
C SER A 27 14.45 -26.21 8.56
N MET A 28 15.14 -25.08 8.71
CA MET A 28 16.40 -25.01 9.49
C MET A 28 16.19 -25.44 10.96
N ALA A 29 14.97 -25.27 11.50
CA ALA A 29 14.59 -25.74 12.82
C ALA A 29 14.48 -27.27 12.88
N ASP A 30 13.94 -27.91 11.84
CA ASP A 30 13.89 -29.37 11.72
C ASP A 30 15.29 -29.99 11.67
N LEU A 31 16.23 -29.34 10.98
CA LEU A 31 17.63 -29.76 10.92
C LEU A 31 18.35 -29.62 12.28
N LEU A 32 18.10 -28.52 13.01
CA LEU A 32 18.67 -28.31 14.34
C LEU A 32 18.12 -29.33 15.36
N ASN A 33 16.81 -29.64 15.29
CA ASN A 33 16.16 -30.63 16.14
C ASN A 33 16.54 -32.08 15.80
N GLN A 34 16.95 -32.36 14.56
CA GLN A 34 17.48 -33.67 14.18
C GLN A 34 18.93 -33.87 14.67
N THR A 35 19.68 -32.79 14.87
CA THR A 35 21.09 -32.82 15.30
C THR A 35 21.23 -32.77 16.84
N SER A 36 20.33 -32.08 17.53
CA SER A 36 20.19 -32.13 18.99
C SER A 36 19.25 -33.26 19.38
N GLY A 37 19.82 -34.41 19.74
CA GLY A 37 19.07 -35.63 20.04
C GLY A 37 17.77 -35.41 20.84
N LYS A 38 16.65 -35.82 20.23
CA LYS A 38 15.32 -36.13 20.80
C LYS A 38 15.16 -35.84 22.31
N GLN A 39 15.09 -34.57 22.69
CA GLN A 39 14.54 -34.20 24.00
C GLN A 39 13.04 -34.03 23.85
N THR A 40 12.34 -35.12 24.14
CA THR A 40 10.92 -35.18 24.42
C THR A 40 10.64 -34.29 25.63
N GLN A 41 10.20 -33.06 25.40
CA GLN A 41 9.78 -32.16 26.47
C GLN A 41 8.28 -32.37 26.67
N ASP A 42 7.92 -33.02 27.78
CA ASP A 42 6.54 -33.09 28.28
C ASP A 42 6.00 -31.66 28.37
N THR A 43 5.17 -31.24 27.44
CA THR A 43 4.69 -29.86 27.39
C THR A 43 3.71 -29.64 28.54
N SER A 44 4.17 -28.93 29.56
CA SER A 44 3.30 -28.38 30.59
C SER A 44 2.29 -27.42 29.95
N ILE A 45 1.09 -27.30 30.53
CA ILE A 45 0.03 -26.39 30.07
C ILE A 45 0.47 -24.91 29.94
N TRP A 46 1.61 -24.55 30.55
CA TRP A 46 2.20 -23.21 30.52
C TRP A 46 3.28 -23.04 29.43
N GLU A 47 3.71 -24.12 28.79
CA GLU A 47 4.68 -24.16 27.68
C GLU A 47 4.02 -24.55 26.35
N LEU A 48 2.68 -24.63 26.32
CA LEU A 48 1.94 -24.77 25.08
C LEU A 48 2.20 -23.53 24.20
N PRO A 49 2.78 -23.70 22.99
CA PRO A 49 2.91 -22.60 22.05
C PRO A 49 1.53 -22.08 21.67
N PHE A 50 1.48 -20.92 21.05
CA PHE A 50 0.23 -20.42 20.46
C PHE A 50 -0.15 -21.31 19.25
N PRO A 51 -1.43 -21.67 19.05
CA PRO A 51 -1.86 -22.52 17.93
C PRO A 51 -1.80 -21.76 16.61
N SER A 52 -0.58 -21.53 16.12
CA SER A 52 -0.32 -20.96 14.80
C SER A 52 -0.57 -22.02 13.73
N MET A 53 -0.82 -21.59 12.49
CA MET A 53 -1.02 -22.51 11.37
C MET A 53 0.19 -23.43 11.15
N ASP A 54 1.39 -22.95 11.47
CA ASP A 54 2.62 -23.75 11.38
C ASP A 54 2.72 -24.77 12.51
N ALA A 55 2.35 -24.41 13.75
CA ALA A 55 2.32 -25.34 14.88
C ALA A 55 1.21 -26.40 14.74
N LEU A 56 0.09 -26.06 14.09
CA LEU A 56 -0.97 -27.00 13.75
C LEU A 56 -0.58 -27.88 12.55
N ASN A 57 0.16 -27.35 11.56
CA ASN A 57 0.71 -28.13 10.45
C ASN A 57 1.73 -29.17 10.96
N GLU A 58 2.53 -28.83 11.97
CA GLU A 58 3.50 -29.75 12.60
C GLU A 58 2.83 -30.99 13.21
N SER A 59 1.61 -30.83 13.76
CA SER A 59 0.79 -31.93 14.28
C SER A 59 -0.16 -32.55 13.24
N CYS A 60 -0.50 -31.83 12.18
CA CYS A 60 -1.46 -32.23 11.17
C CYS A 60 -1.06 -31.69 9.80
N ALA A 61 -0.43 -32.52 8.97
CA ALA A 61 0.11 -32.10 7.67
C ALA A 61 -0.96 -31.57 6.69
N ALA A 62 -2.25 -31.90 6.92
CA ALA A 62 -3.37 -31.37 6.16
C ALA A 62 -3.67 -29.87 6.41
N PHE A 63 -3.25 -29.31 7.55
CA PHE A 63 -3.40 -27.87 7.81
C PHE A 63 -2.35 -27.08 7.02
N PRO A 64 -2.70 -26.08 6.21
CA PRO A 64 -1.72 -25.38 5.39
C PRO A 64 -0.77 -24.51 6.24
N GLN A 65 0.50 -24.42 5.84
CA GLN A 65 1.48 -23.51 6.45
C GLN A 65 1.17 -22.05 6.13
N SER A 66 1.53 -21.14 7.02
CA SER A 66 1.35 -19.69 6.86
C SER A 66 2.04 -19.15 5.59
N ARG A 67 3.18 -19.75 5.23
CA ARG A 67 3.94 -19.44 4.00
C ARG A 67 3.18 -19.78 2.73
N GLU A 68 2.47 -20.90 2.69
CA GLU A 68 1.74 -21.34 1.49
C GLU A 68 0.51 -20.46 1.24
N LEU A 69 -0.13 -19.94 2.29
CA LEU A 69 -1.17 -18.92 2.16
C LEU A 69 -0.62 -17.61 1.57
N THR A 70 0.54 -17.15 2.06
CA THR A 70 1.19 -15.94 1.53
C THR A 70 1.57 -16.11 0.05
N LYS A 71 2.18 -17.25 -0.31
CA LYS A 71 2.51 -17.56 -1.71
C LYS A 71 1.25 -17.68 -2.58
N GLY A 72 0.19 -18.31 -2.08
CA GLY A 72 -1.07 -18.44 -2.80
C GLY A 72 -1.71 -17.08 -3.09
N LEU A 73 -1.67 -16.16 -2.11
CA LEU A 73 -2.13 -14.79 -2.30
C LEU A 73 -1.29 -14.04 -3.33
N GLU A 74 0.04 -14.16 -3.26
CA GLU A 74 0.97 -13.55 -4.21
C GLU A 74 0.72 -14.06 -5.64
N GLN A 75 0.64 -15.38 -5.83
CA GLN A 75 0.37 -15.99 -7.12
C GLN A 75 -1.01 -15.62 -7.67
N GLY A 76 -2.03 -15.61 -6.82
CA GLY A 76 -3.38 -15.18 -7.20
C GLY A 76 -3.41 -13.73 -7.66
N PHE A 77 -2.71 -12.85 -6.94
CA PHE A 77 -2.56 -11.45 -7.32
C PHE A 77 -1.84 -11.30 -8.67
N LEU A 78 -0.70 -11.97 -8.85
CA LEU A 78 0.07 -11.92 -10.10
C LEU A 78 -0.70 -12.49 -11.29
N ALA A 79 -1.52 -13.53 -11.09
CA ALA A 79 -2.35 -14.10 -12.15
C ALA A 79 -3.44 -13.13 -12.66
N ILE A 80 -3.96 -12.27 -11.78
CA ILE A 80 -5.00 -11.29 -12.13
C ILE A 80 -4.40 -9.96 -12.60
N LYS A 81 -3.17 -9.65 -12.18
CA LYS A 81 -2.47 -8.39 -12.46
C LYS A 81 -2.59 -7.97 -13.91
N ASP A 82 -2.24 -8.82 -14.87
CA ASP A 82 -2.21 -8.44 -16.30
C ASP A 82 -3.61 -8.08 -16.82
N SER A 83 -4.63 -8.79 -16.37
CA SER A 83 -6.04 -8.49 -16.71
C SER A 83 -6.50 -7.17 -16.08
N LEU A 84 -6.04 -6.89 -14.86
CA LEU A 84 -6.37 -5.66 -14.17
C LEU A 84 -5.67 -4.45 -14.82
N SER A 85 -4.36 -4.56 -15.13
CA SER A 85 -3.59 -3.52 -15.81
C SER A 85 -4.17 -3.15 -17.18
N LEU A 86 -4.71 -4.12 -17.94
CA LEU A 86 -5.40 -3.85 -19.21
C LEU A 86 -6.54 -2.82 -19.08
N VAL A 87 -7.25 -2.82 -17.94
CA VAL A 87 -8.34 -1.88 -17.66
C VAL A 87 -7.84 -0.63 -16.93
N LEU A 88 -6.90 -0.80 -16.00
CA LEU A 88 -6.39 0.28 -15.15
C LEU A 88 -5.48 1.25 -15.90
N ASP A 89 -4.68 0.79 -16.85
CA ASP A 89 -3.77 1.64 -17.62
C ASP A 89 -4.49 2.71 -18.45
N PRO A 90 -5.48 2.39 -19.31
CA PRO A 90 -6.21 3.42 -20.06
C PRO A 90 -7.03 4.33 -19.14
N LEU A 91 -7.53 3.81 -18.01
CA LEU A 91 -8.27 4.60 -17.03
C LEU A 91 -7.37 5.63 -16.33
N THR A 92 -6.12 5.27 -16.03
CA THR A 92 -5.14 6.12 -15.35
C THR A 92 -4.28 6.97 -16.29
N GLN A 93 -4.40 6.75 -17.60
CA GLN A 93 -3.64 7.48 -18.61
C GLN A 93 -3.88 9.00 -18.58
N PRO A 94 -5.12 9.52 -18.45
CA PRO A 94 -5.33 10.96 -18.33
C PRO A 94 -4.63 11.55 -17.10
N LEU A 95 -4.66 10.85 -15.97
CA LEU A 95 -3.95 11.25 -14.76
C LEU A 95 -2.44 11.36 -15.02
N SER A 96 -1.84 10.39 -15.71
CA SER A 96 -0.42 10.47 -16.10
C SER A 96 -0.14 11.72 -16.93
N TRP A 97 -0.97 12.01 -17.94
CA TRP A 97 -0.78 13.20 -18.78
C TRP A 97 -0.84 14.50 -17.98
N PHE A 98 -1.74 14.61 -17.00
CA PHE A 98 -1.80 15.79 -16.13
C PHE A 98 -0.55 15.90 -15.24
N LEU A 99 -0.11 14.79 -14.64
CA LEU A 99 1.07 14.76 -13.77
C LEU A 99 2.36 15.05 -14.56
N ASP A 100 2.59 14.33 -15.64
CA ASP A 100 3.75 14.48 -16.52
C ASP A 100 3.76 15.88 -17.16
N GLY A 101 2.59 16.37 -17.57
CA GLY A 101 2.44 17.73 -18.09
C GLY A 101 2.77 18.80 -17.06
N ALA A 102 2.31 18.65 -15.82
CA ALA A 102 2.62 19.59 -14.74
C ALA A 102 4.10 19.54 -14.33
N LEU A 103 4.67 18.35 -14.23
CA LEU A 103 6.10 18.15 -13.96
C LEU A 103 6.94 18.77 -15.08
N TYR A 104 6.59 18.48 -16.34
CA TYR A 104 7.26 19.05 -17.49
C TYR A 104 7.19 20.58 -17.48
N ALA A 105 6.01 21.14 -17.22
CA ALA A 105 5.79 22.58 -17.17
C ALA A 105 6.60 23.23 -16.03
N MET A 106 6.66 22.65 -14.84
CA MET A 106 7.40 23.21 -13.71
C MET A 106 8.92 23.09 -13.88
N LEU A 107 9.42 21.98 -14.42
CA LEU A 107 10.85 21.70 -14.49
C LEU A 107 11.53 22.24 -15.75
N ASN A 108 10.84 22.26 -16.90
CA ASN A 108 11.44 22.76 -18.14
C ASN A 108 11.22 24.27 -18.33
N THR A 109 10.27 24.86 -17.60
CA THR A 109 10.10 26.31 -17.63
C THR A 109 11.21 26.96 -16.81
N PRO A 110 11.90 27.98 -17.35
CA PRO A 110 12.93 28.67 -16.60
C PRO A 110 12.41 29.24 -15.27
N TRP A 111 13.20 29.06 -14.21
CA TRP A 111 12.92 29.54 -12.84
C TRP A 111 12.49 31.01 -12.74
N TRP A 112 13.06 31.89 -13.58
CA TRP A 112 12.74 33.32 -13.63
C TRP A 112 11.33 33.61 -14.18
N ILE A 113 10.64 32.62 -14.76
CA ILE A 113 9.21 32.69 -15.12
C ILE A 113 8.37 32.05 -14.02
N VAL A 114 8.75 30.85 -13.58
CA VAL A 114 7.97 30.06 -12.61
C VAL A 114 7.81 30.80 -11.29
N ILE A 115 8.89 31.35 -10.75
CA ILE A 115 8.88 32.01 -9.43
C ILE A 115 7.97 33.24 -9.45
N PRO A 116 8.08 34.20 -10.40
CA PRO A 116 7.15 35.33 -10.46
C PRO A 116 5.69 34.92 -10.66
N VAL A 117 5.42 33.90 -11.48
CA VAL A 117 4.04 33.41 -11.69
C VAL A 117 3.46 32.84 -10.39
N LEU A 118 4.23 32.03 -9.66
CA LEU A 118 3.80 31.50 -8.36
C LEU A 118 3.54 32.63 -7.35
N LEU A 119 4.45 33.62 -7.27
CA LEU A 119 4.27 34.77 -6.39
C LEU A 119 3.06 35.63 -6.77
N ALA A 120 2.79 35.78 -8.08
CA ALA A 120 1.61 36.46 -8.57
C ALA A 120 0.33 35.71 -8.17
N ILE A 121 0.30 34.38 -8.30
CA ILE A 121 -0.84 33.55 -7.85
C ILE A 121 -1.06 33.72 -6.34
N VAL A 122 0.00 33.63 -5.53
CA VAL A 122 -0.07 33.83 -4.07
C VAL A 122 -0.60 35.21 -3.75
N PHE A 123 -0.14 36.24 -4.46
CA PHE A 123 -0.63 37.61 -4.27
C PHE A 123 -2.10 37.76 -4.64
N LEU A 124 -2.55 37.14 -5.74
CA LEU A 124 -3.94 37.23 -6.18
C LEU A 124 -4.91 36.55 -5.19
N VAL A 125 -4.51 35.43 -4.61
CA VAL A 125 -5.32 34.67 -3.65
C VAL A 125 -5.32 35.33 -2.26
N THR A 126 -4.15 35.76 -1.78
CA THR A 126 -3.99 36.24 -0.39
C THR A 126 -4.13 37.75 -0.25
N LYS A 127 -3.90 38.51 -1.34
CA LYS A 127 -3.75 39.99 -1.37
C LYS A 127 -2.82 40.56 -0.28
N SER A 128 -1.87 39.76 0.20
CA SER A 128 -0.99 40.10 1.31
C SER A 128 0.47 40.05 0.90
N TRP A 129 1.13 41.20 0.89
CA TRP A 129 2.56 41.31 0.60
C TRP A 129 3.44 40.56 1.61
N LYS A 130 2.98 40.40 2.87
CA LYS A 130 3.72 39.64 3.90
C LYS A 130 3.82 38.16 3.53
N LEU A 131 2.74 37.57 3.03
CA LEU A 131 2.72 36.16 2.62
C LEU A 131 3.51 35.93 1.34
N VAL A 132 3.43 36.85 0.38
CA VAL A 132 4.25 36.79 -0.85
C VAL A 132 5.74 36.84 -0.53
N ALA A 133 6.15 37.75 0.35
CA ALA A 133 7.55 37.84 0.77
C ALA A 133 8.01 36.58 1.51
N PHE A 134 7.15 36.00 2.36
CA PHE A 134 7.44 34.74 3.04
C PHE A 134 7.63 33.58 2.05
N VAL A 135 6.67 33.36 1.14
CA VAL A 135 6.74 32.28 0.13
C VAL A 135 7.94 32.48 -0.79
N GLY A 136 8.17 33.70 -1.27
CA GLY A 136 9.34 34.02 -2.11
C GLY A 136 10.65 33.77 -1.37
N GLY A 137 10.74 34.17 -0.10
CA GLY A 137 11.88 33.87 0.76
C GLY A 137 12.11 32.38 0.93
N SER A 138 11.05 31.58 1.15
CA SER A 138 11.14 30.12 1.25
C SER A 138 11.63 29.46 -0.04
N ILE A 139 11.12 29.89 -1.20
CA ILE A 139 11.56 29.34 -2.50
C ILE A 139 13.03 29.68 -2.76
N VAL A 140 13.45 30.92 -2.49
CA VAL A 140 14.86 31.34 -2.63
C VAL A 140 15.75 30.56 -1.66
N ALA A 141 15.30 30.32 -0.43
CA ALA A 141 16.04 29.51 0.54
C ALA A 141 16.20 28.06 0.08
N MET A 142 15.15 27.44 -0.49
CA MET A 142 15.26 26.09 -1.08
C MET A 142 16.19 26.07 -2.30
N ALA A 143 16.16 27.11 -3.14
CA ALA A 143 17.09 27.24 -4.25
C ALA A 143 18.55 27.41 -3.78
N PHE A 144 18.77 28.08 -2.65
CA PHE A 144 20.09 28.24 -2.07
C PHE A 144 20.70 26.91 -1.57
N ILE A 145 19.88 25.95 -1.15
CA ILE A 145 20.30 24.62 -0.69
C ILE A 145 20.14 23.56 -1.80
N ASP A 146 20.03 23.98 -3.06
CA ASP A 146 19.95 23.08 -4.23
C ASP A 146 18.76 22.09 -4.19
N HIS A 147 17.68 22.48 -3.51
CA HIS A 147 16.45 21.67 -3.35
C HIS A 147 15.27 22.23 -4.16
N TYR A 148 15.51 23.18 -5.06
CA TYR A 148 14.48 23.81 -5.88
C TYR A 148 13.73 22.80 -6.76
N ASP A 149 14.44 21.94 -7.50
CA ASP A 149 13.81 21.02 -8.43
C ASP A 149 12.92 20.00 -7.72
N TYR A 150 13.39 19.44 -6.59
CA TYR A 150 12.58 18.53 -5.76
C TYR A 150 11.35 19.25 -5.16
N ALA A 151 11.50 20.51 -4.76
CA ALA A 151 10.37 21.31 -4.27
C ALA A 151 9.34 21.57 -5.38
N MET A 152 9.78 21.87 -6.60
CA MET A 152 8.88 22.07 -7.75
C MET A 152 8.21 20.76 -8.18
N GLN A 153 8.90 19.62 -8.10
CA GLN A 153 8.31 18.29 -8.35
C GLN A 153 7.17 17.99 -7.38
N THR A 154 7.41 18.14 -6.08
CA THR A 154 6.38 17.89 -5.06
C THR A 154 5.20 18.84 -5.20
N LEU A 155 5.45 20.12 -5.47
CA LEU A 155 4.40 21.12 -5.70
C LEU A 155 3.57 20.80 -6.95
N ALA A 156 4.20 20.38 -8.05
CA ALA A 156 3.50 19.99 -9.28
C ALA A 156 2.57 18.79 -9.03
N ILE A 157 3.08 17.74 -8.39
CA ILE A 157 2.32 16.51 -8.09
C ILE A 157 1.15 16.83 -7.16
N ILE A 158 1.39 17.52 -6.04
CA ILE A 158 0.35 17.87 -5.07
C ILE A 158 -0.71 18.78 -5.70
N MET A 159 -0.32 19.73 -6.55
CA MET A 159 -1.27 20.63 -7.22
C MET A 159 -2.23 19.87 -8.14
N VAL A 160 -1.72 18.95 -8.97
CA VAL A 160 -2.55 18.11 -9.82
C VAL A 160 -3.44 17.18 -9.00
N CYS A 161 -2.88 16.51 -7.99
CA CYS A 161 -3.64 15.59 -7.13
C CYS A 161 -4.76 16.32 -6.40
N ALA A 162 -4.46 17.44 -5.74
CA ALA A 162 -5.44 18.24 -5.02
C ALA A 162 -6.54 18.76 -5.95
N PHE A 163 -6.19 19.22 -7.16
CA PHE A 163 -7.16 19.63 -8.15
C PHE A 163 -8.11 18.48 -8.53
N LEU A 164 -7.59 17.28 -8.79
CA LEU A 164 -8.41 16.11 -9.13
C LEU A 164 -9.25 15.62 -7.95
N CYS A 165 -8.68 15.60 -6.73
CA CYS A 165 -9.42 15.29 -5.50
C CYS A 165 -10.61 16.23 -5.31
N VAL A 166 -10.44 17.54 -5.52
CA VAL A 166 -11.55 18.49 -5.44
C VAL A 166 -12.54 18.28 -6.59
N LEU A 167 -12.04 18.08 -7.82
CA LEU A 167 -12.86 17.90 -9.01
C LEU A 167 -13.80 16.69 -8.90
N PHE A 168 -13.33 15.57 -8.36
CA PHE A 168 -14.12 14.34 -8.20
C PHE A 168 -14.75 14.20 -6.81
N GLY A 169 -14.02 14.57 -5.76
CA GLY A 169 -14.45 14.44 -4.37
C GLY A 169 -15.64 15.33 -4.04
N VAL A 170 -15.71 16.55 -4.57
CA VAL A 170 -16.86 17.44 -4.32
C VAL A 170 -18.16 16.88 -4.93
N PRO A 171 -18.23 16.49 -6.22
CA PRO A 171 -19.42 15.83 -6.78
C PRO A 171 -19.82 14.56 -6.04
N ILE A 172 -18.85 13.69 -5.69
CA ILE A 172 -19.12 12.45 -4.95
C ILE A 172 -19.67 12.76 -3.56
N GLY A 173 -19.08 13.74 -2.87
CA GLY A 173 -19.56 14.22 -1.57
C GLY A 173 -20.99 14.77 -1.62
N ILE A 174 -21.32 15.54 -2.67
CA ILE A 174 -22.68 16.04 -2.89
C ILE A 174 -23.65 14.89 -3.18
N ALA A 175 -23.23 13.87 -3.95
CA ALA A 175 -24.05 12.70 -4.24
C ALA A 175 -24.33 11.87 -2.96
N MET A 176 -23.32 11.69 -2.11
CA MET A 176 -23.49 11.02 -0.80
C MET A 176 -24.47 11.79 0.09
N ALA A 177 -24.39 13.12 0.13
CA ALA A 177 -25.31 13.94 0.92
C ALA A 177 -26.77 13.87 0.44
N ARG A 178 -27.03 13.37 -0.78
CA ARG A 178 -28.38 13.21 -1.33
C ARG A 178 -28.94 11.79 -1.23
N SER A 179 -28.12 10.79 -0.91
CA SER A 179 -28.55 9.39 -0.89
C SER A 179 -27.95 8.64 0.30
N ASP A 180 -28.81 8.28 1.25
CA ASP A 180 -28.44 7.48 2.43
C ASP A 180 -27.82 6.12 2.05
N GLY A 181 -28.29 5.53 0.93
CA GLY A 181 -27.75 4.29 0.41
C GLY A 181 -26.31 4.44 -0.10
N LEU A 182 -26.06 5.48 -0.89
CA LEU A 182 -24.72 5.77 -1.42
C LEU A 182 -23.74 6.10 -0.30
N GLN A 183 -24.17 6.92 0.67
CA GLN A 183 -23.38 7.25 1.85
C GLN A 183 -23.00 5.99 2.63
N ARG A 184 -23.97 5.13 2.94
CA ARG A 184 -23.74 3.90 3.72
C ARG A 184 -22.77 2.92 3.05
N THR A 185 -22.69 2.92 1.72
CA THR A 185 -21.74 2.07 0.97
C THR A 185 -20.37 2.71 0.82
N ILE A 186 -20.28 4.02 0.55
CA ILE A 186 -19.00 4.70 0.28
C ILE A 186 -18.24 5.03 1.57
N THR A 187 -18.92 5.46 2.65
CA THR A 187 -18.26 5.81 3.92
C THR A 187 -17.30 4.74 4.44
N PRO A 188 -17.63 3.43 4.51
CA PRO A 188 -16.67 2.42 4.98
C PRO A 188 -15.46 2.26 4.06
N ILE A 189 -15.59 2.51 2.76
CA ILE A 189 -14.47 2.46 1.82
C ILE A 189 -13.52 3.63 2.09
N LEU A 190 -14.07 4.84 2.27
CA LEU A 190 -13.27 6.03 2.60
C LEU A 190 -12.59 5.88 3.96
N ASP A 191 -13.30 5.36 4.96
CA ASP A 191 -12.74 5.09 6.29
C ASP A 191 -11.58 4.08 6.20
N MET A 192 -11.71 3.04 5.37
CA MET A 192 -10.61 2.08 5.14
C MET A 192 -9.40 2.77 4.48
N LEU A 193 -9.63 3.53 3.40
CA LEU A 193 -8.55 4.18 2.66
C LEU A 193 -7.77 5.20 3.53
N GLN A 194 -8.44 5.86 4.47
CA GLN A 194 -7.84 6.86 5.36
C GLN A 194 -7.17 6.27 6.61
N THR A 195 -7.55 5.05 7.01
CA THR A 195 -7.01 4.40 8.23
C THR A 195 -5.90 3.40 7.96
N LEU A 196 -5.77 2.89 6.73
CA LEU A 196 -4.69 1.99 6.37
C LEU A 196 -3.34 2.72 6.28
N PRO A 197 -2.26 2.18 6.88
CA PRO A 197 -0.93 2.75 6.74
C PRO A 197 -0.48 2.79 5.28
N PRO A 198 0.26 3.83 4.85
CA PRO A 198 0.67 3.99 3.45
C PRO A 198 1.37 2.78 2.82
N PHE A 199 2.21 2.10 3.61
CA PHE A 199 2.96 0.94 3.14
C PHE A 199 2.08 -0.24 2.69
N VAL A 200 0.89 -0.40 3.28
CA VAL A 200 0.00 -1.54 3.01
C VAL A 200 -0.56 -1.47 1.59
N TYR A 201 -1.00 -0.29 1.15
CA TYR A 201 -1.53 -0.11 -0.21
C TYR A 201 -0.45 0.13 -1.26
N LEU A 202 0.73 0.61 -0.85
CA LEU A 202 1.83 0.93 -1.77
C LEU A 202 2.47 -0.33 -2.38
N ILE A 203 2.57 -1.43 -1.61
CA ILE A 203 3.14 -2.69 -2.11
C ILE A 203 2.36 -3.25 -3.32
N PRO A 204 1.03 -3.47 -3.25
CA PRO A 204 0.26 -3.92 -4.41
C PRO A 204 0.31 -2.94 -5.58
N LEU A 205 0.30 -1.63 -5.31
CA LEU A 205 0.38 -0.60 -6.36
C LEU A 205 1.70 -0.66 -7.13
N ILE A 206 2.83 -0.89 -6.46
CA ILE A 206 4.13 -1.06 -7.13
C ILE A 206 4.14 -2.29 -8.04
N PHE A 207 3.46 -3.36 -7.64
CA PHE A 207 3.37 -4.53 -8.51
C PHE A 207 2.45 -4.28 -9.70
N LEU A 208 1.40 -3.47 -9.56
CA LEU A 208 0.47 -3.12 -10.66
C LEU A 208 1.02 -2.08 -11.62
N PHE A 209 1.66 -1.04 -11.09
CA PHE A 209 2.20 0.10 -11.80
C PHE A 209 3.70 0.17 -11.56
N SER A 210 4.49 0.24 -12.63
CA SER A 210 5.94 0.26 -12.48
C SER A 210 6.37 1.47 -11.64
N VAL A 211 7.39 1.28 -10.78
CA VAL A 211 7.87 2.29 -9.81
C VAL A 211 8.22 3.63 -10.47
N THR A 212 8.56 3.61 -11.76
CA THR A 212 9.00 4.78 -12.53
C THR A 212 7.86 5.65 -13.05
N GLU A 213 6.60 5.23 -12.89
CA GLU A 213 5.47 5.95 -13.48
C GLU A 213 4.93 7.02 -12.53
N SER A 214 4.81 8.26 -13.02
CA SER A 214 4.26 9.39 -12.26
C SER A 214 2.87 9.12 -11.68
N LYS A 215 2.08 8.27 -12.36
CA LYS A 215 0.74 7.85 -11.94
C LYS A 215 0.72 7.09 -10.61
N LEU A 216 1.81 6.40 -10.23
CA LEU A 216 1.92 5.69 -8.94
C LEU A 216 1.76 6.68 -7.78
N TYR A 217 2.54 7.76 -7.80
CA TYR A 217 2.52 8.78 -6.76
C TYR A 217 1.18 9.52 -6.72
N GLY A 218 0.61 9.81 -7.90
CA GLY A 218 -0.69 10.46 -8.00
C GLY A 218 -1.82 9.64 -7.37
N ILE A 219 -1.90 8.35 -7.71
CA ILE A 219 -2.93 7.45 -7.16
C ILE A 219 -2.77 7.31 -5.64
N ALA A 220 -1.54 7.15 -5.14
CA ALA A 220 -1.27 7.03 -3.71
C ALA A 220 -1.77 8.27 -2.93
N ILE A 221 -1.50 9.47 -3.44
CA ILE A 221 -1.95 10.73 -2.82
C ILE A 221 -3.47 10.86 -2.88
N ILE A 222 -4.08 10.56 -4.02
CA ILE A 222 -5.53 10.67 -4.22
C ILE A 222 -6.30 9.67 -3.34
N LEU A 223 -5.77 8.46 -3.13
CA LEU A 223 -6.42 7.46 -2.28
C LEU A 223 -6.39 7.85 -0.80
N TYR A 224 -5.36 8.58 -0.36
CA TYR A 224 -5.24 9.01 1.03
C TYR A 224 -6.04 10.28 1.36
N ALA A 225 -6.17 11.20 0.39
CA ALA A 225 -6.80 12.51 0.55
C ALA A 225 -8.34 12.44 0.55
#